data_AF-A0A6H9YRB0-F1
#
_entry.id   AF-A0A6H9YRB0-F1
#
_cell.length_a   1.000
_cell.length_b   1.000
_cell.length_c   1.000
_cell.angle_alpha   90.00
_cell.angle_beta   90.00
_cell.angle_gamma   90.00
#
_symmetry.space_group_name_H-M   'P 1'
#
loop_
_entity.id
_entity.type
_entity.pdbx_description
1 polymer ?
#
loop_
_entity_poly.entity_id
_entity_poly.type
_entity_poly.pdbx_seq_one_letter_code
_entity_poly.pdbx_strand_id
1 'polypeptide(L)'
;MDLESELREAMAEHTAEASAPASLAAAVRHRHRRRVARIRTTVGIAAVAVVAIAAVPSYRSMNAGPVSSSRTPTSTGAAAVPPGPEKPPASGPARPPHSTDGPGAGSSRQPTAPGTTPGRNGGPLPTAGGRPAPPAWVTYLPSGLSAAGPCRTERSGRETSTTCRWRGASGSVEVRVVRGMGLDGPESLATFPGVPKPTTVRGRRAVMSDRPDSGRQVAWLDRPGVGVLVVAGGAARDRLLQIAEGVRL
;
A
#
# COMPACT_ATOMS: atom_id res chain seq x y z
N MET A 1 22.82 -54.61 -8.85
CA MET A 1 22.17 -53.65 -7.95
C MET A 1 22.00 -52.38 -8.75
N ASP A 2 20.77 -51.96 -9.01
CA ASP A 2 20.46 -50.83 -9.88
C ASP A 2 20.18 -49.61 -9.01
N LEU A 3 21.05 -48.60 -9.05
CA LEU A 3 20.97 -47.41 -8.17
C LEU A 3 19.66 -46.64 -8.37
N GLU A 4 19.07 -46.73 -9.57
CA GLU A 4 17.80 -46.08 -9.86
C GLU A 4 16.62 -46.73 -9.14
N SER A 5 16.67 -48.05 -8.89
CA SER A 5 15.60 -48.72 -8.13
C SER A 5 15.66 -48.36 -6.66
N GLU A 6 16.86 -48.29 -6.07
CA GLU A 6 17.03 -47.86 -4.67
C GLU A 6 16.61 -46.40 -4.46
N LEU A 7 16.94 -45.50 -5.40
CA LEU A 7 16.51 -44.10 -5.33
C LEU A 7 14.99 -43.97 -5.44
N ARG A 8 14.36 -44.73 -6.35
CA ARG A 8 12.89 -44.72 -6.49
C ARG A 8 12.20 -45.26 -5.24
N GLU A 9 12.76 -46.30 -4.62
CA GLU A 9 12.22 -46.90 -3.40
C GLU A 9 12.37 -45.94 -2.21
N ALA A 10 13.56 -45.34 -2.01
CA ALA A 10 13.79 -44.35 -0.95
C ALA A 10 12.94 -43.09 -1.11
N MET A 11 12.72 -42.61 -2.34
CA MET A 11 11.82 -41.48 -2.59
C MET A 11 10.36 -41.84 -2.33
N ALA A 12 9.92 -43.05 -2.67
CA ALA A 12 8.57 -43.52 -2.41
C ALA A 12 8.29 -43.64 -0.90
N GLU A 13 9.25 -44.13 -0.13
CA GLU A 13 9.16 -44.24 1.33
C GLU A 13 9.09 -42.86 2.00
N HIS A 14 9.97 -41.93 1.62
CA HIS A 14 9.93 -40.56 2.15
C HIS A 14 8.70 -39.75 1.71
N THR A 15 8.12 -40.02 0.53
CA THR A 15 6.89 -39.34 0.10
C THR A 15 5.64 -39.92 0.78
N ALA A 16 5.65 -41.18 1.21
CA ALA A 16 4.57 -41.77 1.99
C ALA A 16 4.46 -41.11 3.38
N GLU A 17 5.58 -40.77 4.02
CA GLU A 17 5.61 -40.08 5.31
C GLU A 17 5.16 -38.61 5.24
N ALA A 18 5.38 -37.94 4.09
CA ALA A 18 5.01 -36.54 3.88
C ALA A 18 3.54 -36.34 3.41
N SER A 19 2.77 -37.43 3.27
CA SER A 19 1.37 -37.37 2.85
C SER A 19 0.50 -36.73 3.93
N ALA A 20 -0.04 -35.54 3.66
CA ALA A 20 -1.01 -34.90 4.54
C ALA A 20 -2.23 -35.81 4.77
N PRO A 21 -2.75 -35.91 6.01
CA PRO A 21 -3.88 -36.79 6.31
C PRO A 21 -5.09 -36.43 5.44
N ALA A 22 -5.77 -37.44 4.89
CA ALA A 22 -6.90 -37.27 3.97
C ALA A 22 -8.03 -36.39 4.55
N SER A 23 -8.16 -36.36 5.89
CA SER A 23 -9.08 -35.49 6.61
C SER A 23 -8.76 -34.00 6.45
N LEU A 24 -7.48 -33.63 6.34
CA LEU A 24 -7.03 -32.26 6.11
C LEU A 24 -7.32 -31.82 4.67
N ALA A 25 -7.11 -32.71 3.69
CA ALA A 25 -7.50 -32.45 2.31
C ALA A 25 -9.03 -32.24 2.17
N ALA A 26 -9.84 -33.05 2.87
CA ALA A 26 -11.29 -32.90 2.90
C ALA A 26 -11.71 -31.57 3.57
N ALA A 27 -11.09 -31.20 4.69
CA ALA A 27 -11.36 -29.95 5.40
C ALA A 27 -10.99 -28.71 4.56
N VAL A 28 -9.85 -28.74 3.87
CA VAL A 28 -9.41 -27.68 2.96
C VAL A 28 -10.38 -27.55 1.78
N ARG A 29 -10.80 -28.65 1.15
CA ARG A 29 -11.79 -28.64 0.06
C ARG A 29 -13.12 -28.07 0.54
N HIS A 30 -13.60 -28.44 1.73
CA HIS A 30 -14.86 -27.93 2.27
C HIS A 30 -14.78 -26.42 2.56
N ARG A 31 -13.67 -25.95 3.14
CA ARG A 31 -13.42 -24.52 3.39
C ARG A 31 -13.28 -23.72 2.10
N HIS A 32 -12.62 -24.29 1.09
CA HIS A 32 -12.47 -23.69 -0.23
C HIS A 32 -13.81 -23.55 -0.94
N ARG A 33 -14.65 -24.61 -0.96
CA ARG A 33 -16.01 -24.56 -1.51
C ARG A 33 -16.88 -23.50 -0.82
N ARG A 34 -16.80 -23.38 0.52
CA ARG A 34 -17.51 -22.32 1.26
C ARG A 34 -17.05 -20.91 0.87
N ARG A 35 -15.75 -20.69 0.64
CA ARG A 35 -15.22 -19.39 0.17
C ARG A 35 -15.66 -19.07 -1.26
N VAL A 36 -15.59 -20.03 -2.17
CA VAL A 36 -16.04 -19.85 -3.57
C VAL A 36 -17.54 -19.59 -3.64
N ALA A 37 -18.36 -20.30 -2.85
CA ALA A 37 -19.80 -20.04 -2.77
C ALA A 37 -20.12 -18.61 -2.32
N ARG A 38 -19.41 -18.09 -1.32
CA ARG A 38 -19.59 -16.71 -0.82
C ARG A 38 -19.19 -15.64 -1.85
N ILE A 39 -18.16 -15.90 -2.66
CA ILE A 39 -17.73 -14.98 -3.72
C ILE A 39 -18.75 -14.95 -4.87
N ARG A 40 -19.35 -16.10 -5.21
CA ARG A 40 -20.40 -16.17 -6.24
C ARG A 40 -21.71 -15.50 -5.81
N THR A 41 -22.04 -15.50 -4.52
CA THR A 41 -23.23 -14.78 -4.02
C THR A 41 -23.10 -13.25 -4.06
N THR A 42 -21.89 -12.69 -4.02
CA THR A 42 -21.68 -11.23 -4.10
C THR A 42 -21.57 -10.70 -5.53
N VAL A 43 -21.32 -11.55 -6.53
CA VAL A 43 -21.26 -11.15 -7.95
C VAL A 43 -22.61 -11.33 -8.67
N GLY A 44 -23.55 -12.07 -8.08
CA GLY A 44 -24.84 -12.41 -8.70
C GLY A 44 -25.95 -11.35 -8.64
N ILE A 45 -25.74 -10.18 -8.05
CA ILE A 45 -26.80 -9.14 -7.90
C ILE A 45 -26.67 -8.01 -8.95
N ALA A 46 -25.56 -7.94 -9.71
CA ALA A 46 -25.33 -6.85 -10.66
C ALA A 46 -25.77 -7.14 -12.12
N ALA A 47 -26.44 -8.26 -12.39
CA ALA A 47 -26.68 -8.71 -13.77
C ALA A 47 -28.13 -9.17 -14.06
N VAL A 48 -29.16 -8.53 -13.51
CA VAL A 48 -30.53 -8.62 -14.08
C VAL A 48 -31.30 -7.32 -13.78
N ALA A 49 -31.08 -6.28 -14.58
CA ALA A 49 -31.95 -5.09 -14.60
C ALA A 49 -31.88 -4.36 -15.96
N VAL A 50 -32.21 -5.08 -17.04
CA VAL A 50 -32.67 -4.45 -18.29
C VAL A 50 -33.77 -5.34 -18.87
N VAL A 51 -34.99 -5.15 -18.39
CA VAL A 51 -36.21 -5.64 -19.06
C VAL A 51 -37.03 -4.40 -19.42
N ALA A 52 -37.37 -4.36 -20.70
CA ALA A 52 -37.98 -3.25 -21.42
C ALA A 52 -39.34 -2.81 -20.85
N ILE A 53 -39.57 -1.50 -20.85
CA ILE A 53 -40.90 -0.91 -21.00
C ILE A 53 -40.87 -0.10 -22.30
N ALA A 54 -41.21 -0.75 -23.39
CA ALA A 54 -41.69 -0.09 -24.60
C ALA A 54 -43.22 -0.02 -24.51
N ALA A 55 -43.73 1.14 -24.12
CA ALA A 55 -45.13 1.51 -24.29
C ALA A 55 -45.19 3.03 -24.47
N VAL A 56 -44.84 3.50 -25.67
CA VAL A 56 -45.20 4.85 -26.10
C VAL A 56 -46.50 4.73 -26.89
N PRO A 57 -47.62 5.27 -26.40
CA PRO A 57 -48.87 5.32 -27.13
C PRO A 57 -48.69 6.20 -28.38
N SER A 58 -49.06 5.67 -29.52
CA SER A 58 -49.16 6.36 -30.80
C SER A 58 -50.22 7.47 -30.72
N TYR A 59 -49.84 8.67 -30.26
CA TYR A 59 -50.64 9.86 -30.47
C TYR A 59 -50.23 10.53 -31.79
N ARG A 60 -51.03 10.23 -32.82
CA ARG A 60 -51.17 11.04 -34.03
C ARG A 60 -51.52 12.47 -33.61
N SER A 61 -50.63 13.40 -33.89
CA SER A 61 -50.95 14.82 -33.96
C SER A 61 -50.49 15.33 -35.32
N MET A 62 -51.47 15.57 -36.17
CA MET A 62 -51.31 16.24 -37.45
C MET A 62 -50.91 17.69 -37.16
N ASN A 63 -49.78 18.14 -37.70
CA ASN A 63 -49.67 19.51 -38.14
C ASN A 63 -48.71 19.58 -39.33
N ALA A 64 -49.28 20.04 -40.44
CA ALA A 64 -48.61 20.36 -41.67
C ALA A 64 -47.77 21.63 -41.48
N GLY A 65 -46.55 21.60 -42.02
CA GLY A 65 -45.68 22.76 -42.16
C GLY A 65 -44.54 22.39 -43.12
N PRO A 66 -44.54 22.89 -44.37
CA PRO A 66 -43.52 22.54 -45.34
C PRO A 66 -42.32 23.50 -45.28
N VAL A 67 -41.28 23.09 -46.02
CA VAL A 67 -40.14 23.88 -46.52
C VAL A 67 -38.92 23.93 -45.61
N SER A 68 -38.04 22.94 -45.78
CA SER A 68 -36.60 23.15 -45.64
C SER A 68 -35.89 22.39 -46.77
N SER A 69 -35.43 23.19 -47.73
CA SER A 69 -34.56 22.77 -48.82
C SER A 69 -33.10 22.68 -48.33
N SER A 70 -32.37 21.77 -48.98
CA SER A 70 -30.96 21.88 -49.38
C SER A 70 -29.91 21.07 -48.59
N ARG A 71 -29.20 20.28 -49.41
CA ARG A 71 -27.76 20.01 -49.43
C ARG A 71 -27.26 18.81 -48.63
N THR A 72 -27.20 17.64 -49.26
CA THR A 72 -26.15 17.10 -50.17
C THR A 72 -25.17 16.23 -49.38
N PRO A 73 -25.08 14.92 -49.72
CA PRO A 73 -24.10 13.99 -49.18
C PRO A 73 -22.80 14.09 -49.98
N THR A 74 -21.66 13.73 -49.40
CA THR A 74 -20.61 12.95 -50.09
C THR A 74 -19.64 12.41 -49.05
N SER A 75 -19.74 11.09 -48.86
CA SER A 75 -18.74 10.22 -48.28
C SER A 75 -17.88 9.67 -49.41
N THR A 76 -16.55 9.77 -49.31
CA THR A 76 -15.50 8.97 -49.98
C THR A 76 -14.20 9.40 -49.29
N GLY A 77 -13.49 8.60 -48.50
CA GLY A 77 -12.97 7.28 -48.80
C GLY A 77 -11.46 7.43 -49.01
N ALA A 78 -10.65 7.08 -48.01
CA ALA A 78 -9.23 6.78 -48.20
C ALA A 78 -8.71 5.91 -47.05
N ALA A 79 -8.21 4.74 -47.42
CA ALA A 79 -7.71 3.67 -46.59
C ALA A 79 -6.36 4.01 -45.93
N ALA A 80 -6.06 3.35 -44.80
CA ALA A 80 -4.71 3.24 -44.27
C ALA A 80 -4.41 1.80 -43.82
N VAL A 81 -3.27 1.32 -44.32
CA VAL A 81 -2.65 -0.01 -44.24
C VAL A 81 -1.90 -0.18 -42.89
N PRO A 82 -1.80 -1.40 -42.30
CA PRO A 82 -0.90 -1.70 -41.16
C PRO A 82 0.45 -2.28 -41.67
N PRO A 83 1.61 -2.00 -41.03
CA PRO A 83 2.16 -2.75 -39.87
C PRO A 83 2.98 -1.83 -38.92
N GLY A 84 3.58 -2.19 -37.77
CA GLY A 84 3.98 -3.43 -37.11
C GLY A 84 4.56 -3.11 -35.70
N PRO A 85 5.17 -4.08 -35.00
CA PRO A 85 5.53 -3.97 -33.57
C PRO A 85 6.94 -3.42 -33.33
N GLU A 86 7.07 -2.42 -32.46
CA GLU A 86 8.36 -1.79 -32.12
C GLU A 86 9.02 -2.42 -30.88
N LYS A 87 10.34 -2.56 -31.00
CA LYS A 87 11.31 -3.32 -30.20
C LYS A 87 11.88 -2.47 -29.05
N PRO A 88 12.17 -3.03 -27.87
CA PRO A 88 12.79 -2.28 -26.77
C PRO A 88 14.32 -2.14 -26.97
N PRO A 89 14.93 -0.97 -26.67
CA PRO A 89 16.37 -0.86 -26.61
C PRO A 89 16.94 -1.32 -25.26
N ALA A 90 18.17 -1.84 -25.38
CA ALA A 90 18.88 -2.71 -24.46
C ALA A 90 19.76 -1.99 -23.42
N SER A 91 20.20 -2.82 -22.47
CA SER A 91 21.20 -2.63 -21.43
C SER A 91 22.52 -2.00 -21.92
N GLY A 92 23.04 -1.04 -21.14
CA GLY A 92 24.41 -0.51 -21.26
C GLY A 92 25.37 -1.09 -20.20
N PRO A 93 26.68 -1.22 -20.50
CA PRO A 93 27.65 -1.97 -19.69
C PRO A 93 28.38 -1.15 -18.61
N ALA A 94 29.16 -1.86 -17.81
CA ALA A 94 29.90 -1.43 -16.61
C ALA A 94 31.36 -0.98 -16.86
N ARG A 95 31.92 -0.34 -15.79
CA ARG A 95 33.32 -0.37 -15.27
C ARG A 95 34.26 0.87 -15.50
N PRO A 96 35.35 1.05 -14.70
CA PRO A 96 35.70 2.23 -13.86
C PRO A 96 37.17 2.67 -14.15
N PRO A 97 38.08 3.00 -13.19
CA PRO A 97 38.06 3.87 -11.99
C PRO A 97 39.03 5.07 -12.16
N HIS A 98 38.98 6.11 -11.31
CA HIS A 98 40.18 6.92 -11.03
C HIS A 98 40.15 7.54 -9.63
N SER A 99 41.30 7.41 -8.96
CA SER A 99 41.73 7.84 -7.64
C SER A 99 41.90 9.36 -7.52
N THR A 100 41.86 9.89 -6.28
CA THR A 100 42.93 10.72 -5.70
C THR A 100 42.69 10.86 -4.20
N ASP A 101 43.53 10.17 -3.43
CA ASP A 101 43.85 10.46 -2.04
C ASP A 101 44.51 11.85 -1.94
N GLY A 102 44.12 12.64 -0.96
CA GLY A 102 44.81 13.87 -0.59
C GLY A 102 44.73 14.10 0.91
N PRO A 103 45.78 13.77 1.70
CA PRO A 103 45.87 14.13 3.10
C PRO A 103 46.54 15.50 3.24
N GLY A 104 45.75 16.53 3.55
CA GLY A 104 46.23 17.86 3.88
C GLY A 104 46.12 18.13 5.39
N ALA A 105 47.25 18.06 6.07
CA ALA A 105 47.42 18.45 7.47
C ALA A 105 47.44 19.98 7.64
N GLY A 106 47.07 20.47 8.83
CA GLY A 106 47.72 21.64 9.43
C GLY A 106 46.87 22.89 9.68
N SER A 107 46.45 23.04 10.94
CA SER A 107 46.43 24.27 11.78
C SER A 107 45.89 25.60 11.23
N SER A 108 44.96 26.24 11.94
CA SER A 108 45.28 27.20 13.02
C SER A 108 44.05 28.03 13.39
N ARG A 109 43.96 28.37 14.67
CA ARG A 109 42.89 29.16 15.32
C ARG A 109 43.04 30.65 14.99
N GLN A 110 41.93 31.38 14.87
CA GLN A 110 41.73 32.60 15.67
C GLN A 110 40.25 33.07 15.67
N PRO A 111 39.66 33.38 16.84
CA PRO A 111 38.35 34.00 16.98
C PRO A 111 38.44 35.51 17.27
N THR A 112 37.62 36.35 16.64
CA THR A 112 37.15 37.64 17.20
C THR A 112 35.85 38.08 16.51
N ALA A 113 34.93 38.62 17.31
CA ALA A 113 33.50 38.89 17.07
C ALA A 113 33.22 40.26 16.36
N PRO A 114 32.11 40.96 16.64
CA PRO A 114 30.74 40.76 16.17
C PRO A 114 30.28 41.92 15.26
N GLY A 115 29.67 41.61 14.12
CA GLY A 115 29.04 42.60 13.24
C GLY A 115 27.53 42.62 13.41
N THR A 116 27.03 43.52 14.24
CA THR A 116 25.60 43.85 14.33
C THR A 116 25.21 44.70 13.11
N THR A 117 24.29 44.20 12.28
CA THR A 117 23.53 45.06 11.37
C THR A 117 22.06 44.59 11.40
N PRO A 118 21.10 45.48 11.69
CA PRO A 118 19.70 45.11 11.80
C PRO A 118 19.03 45.14 10.43
N GLY A 119 18.15 44.16 10.23
CA GLY A 119 17.02 44.31 9.32
C GLY A 119 17.14 43.58 7.99
N ARG A 120 16.66 42.34 7.94
CA ARG A 120 15.75 41.90 6.86
C ARG A 120 15.18 40.51 7.10
N ASN A 121 13.85 40.46 7.19
CA ASN A 121 12.96 39.37 6.82
C ASN A 121 13.34 37.96 7.33
N GLY A 122 12.83 37.62 8.51
CA GLY A 122 12.83 36.28 9.07
C GLY A 122 11.99 35.30 8.22
N GLY A 123 12.63 34.67 7.24
CA GLY A 123 12.26 33.33 6.80
C GLY A 123 12.98 32.31 7.70
N PRO A 124 12.33 31.21 8.13
CA PRO A 124 13.01 30.21 8.96
C PRO A 124 14.20 29.63 8.19
N LEU A 125 15.42 29.87 8.70
CA LEU A 125 16.62 29.16 8.27
C LEU A 125 16.39 27.64 8.44
N PRO A 126 16.77 26.80 7.46
CA PRO A 126 16.79 25.36 7.67
C PRO A 126 17.86 25.05 8.72
N THR A 127 17.43 24.70 9.93
CA THR A 127 18.32 24.25 11.00
C THR A 127 19.06 23.00 10.56
N ALA A 128 20.28 23.17 10.07
CA ALA A 128 21.19 22.09 9.74
C ALA A 128 21.50 21.30 11.04
N GLY A 129 21.00 20.07 11.13
CA GLY A 129 21.24 19.15 12.26
C GLY A 129 20.03 18.89 13.17
N GLY A 130 18.89 19.54 12.94
CA GLY A 130 17.66 19.28 13.69
C GLY A 130 17.06 17.92 13.34
N ARG A 131 16.96 17.01 14.31
CA ARG A 131 16.23 15.75 14.16
C ARG A 131 14.78 16.05 13.77
N PRO A 132 14.21 15.36 12.75
CA PRO A 132 12.84 15.63 12.33
C PRO A 132 11.89 15.43 13.52
N ALA A 133 11.10 16.46 13.83
CA ALA A 133 10.03 16.34 14.80
C ALA A 133 9.00 15.32 14.27
N PRO A 134 8.38 14.52 15.15
CA PRO A 134 7.27 13.66 14.74
C PRO A 134 6.12 14.52 14.19
N PRO A 135 5.30 13.98 13.28
CA PRO A 135 4.11 14.69 12.82
C PRO A 135 3.18 15.03 13.99
N ALA A 136 2.49 16.16 13.90
CA ALA A 136 1.58 16.64 14.96
C ALA A 136 0.47 15.64 15.34
N TRP A 137 0.15 14.69 14.45
CA TRP A 137 -0.83 13.64 14.70
C TRP A 137 -0.27 12.47 15.55
N VAL A 138 1.03 12.43 15.86
CA VAL A 138 1.63 11.45 16.77
C VAL A 138 1.89 12.11 18.13
N THR A 139 1.03 11.85 19.11
CA THR A 139 1.12 12.43 20.45
C THR A 139 1.85 11.56 21.47
N TYR A 140 2.11 10.29 21.14
CA TYR A 140 2.89 9.39 21.99
C TYR A 140 3.84 8.53 21.16
N LEU A 141 5.11 8.50 21.59
CA LEU A 141 6.14 7.63 21.05
C LEU A 141 7.03 7.18 22.21
N PRO A 142 7.34 5.87 22.36
CA PRO A 142 8.25 5.40 23.39
C PRO A 142 9.60 6.14 23.35
N SER A 143 10.15 6.41 24.55
CA SER A 143 11.48 7.00 24.68
C SER A 143 12.54 6.15 23.98
N GLY A 144 13.60 6.81 23.51
CA GLY A 144 14.68 6.15 22.77
C GLY A 144 14.39 5.88 21.29
N LEU A 145 13.19 6.22 20.78
CA LEU A 145 12.87 6.13 19.36
C LEU A 145 13.12 7.45 18.62
N SER A 146 13.74 7.35 17.45
CA SER A 146 14.15 8.47 16.60
C SER A 146 13.56 8.35 15.23
N ALA A 147 13.13 9.46 14.63
CA ALA A 147 12.68 9.45 13.24
C ALA A 147 13.80 8.86 12.38
N ALA A 148 13.50 7.78 11.66
CA ALA A 148 14.45 7.11 10.78
C ALA A 148 14.69 7.88 9.48
N GLY A 149 13.87 8.91 9.23
CA GLY A 149 13.90 9.78 8.06
C GLY A 149 12.60 10.58 7.96
N PRO A 150 12.44 11.38 6.90
CA PRO A 150 11.16 12.04 6.62
C PRO A 150 10.07 11.00 6.35
N CYS A 151 8.83 11.35 6.64
CA CYS A 151 7.68 10.53 6.28
C CYS A 151 7.57 10.43 4.76
N ARG A 152 7.30 9.24 4.24
CA ARG A 152 7.12 8.98 2.82
C ARG A 152 5.64 9.01 2.48
N THR A 153 5.28 9.73 1.43
CA THR A 153 3.92 9.72 0.89
C THR A 153 3.93 9.06 -0.47
N GLU A 154 3.09 8.04 -0.64
CA GLU A 154 2.95 7.28 -1.87
C GLU A 154 1.50 7.32 -2.33
N ARG A 155 1.28 7.39 -3.64
CA ARG A 155 -0.05 7.39 -4.25
C ARG A 155 -0.20 6.15 -5.12
N SER A 156 -1.26 5.38 -4.89
CA SER A 156 -1.61 4.20 -5.68
C SER A 156 -3.07 4.30 -6.11
N GLY A 157 -3.29 4.65 -7.39
CA GLY A 157 -4.63 4.92 -7.91
C GLY A 157 -5.36 6.01 -7.13
N ARG A 158 -6.43 5.60 -6.42
CA ARG A 158 -7.28 6.49 -5.59
C ARG A 158 -6.86 6.51 -4.11
N GLU A 159 -5.83 5.76 -3.74
CA GLU A 159 -5.28 5.71 -2.39
C GLU A 159 -4.03 6.59 -2.29
N THR A 160 -3.89 7.32 -1.19
CA THR A 160 -2.66 7.97 -0.76
C THR A 160 -2.27 7.41 0.60
N SER A 161 -1.04 6.92 0.73
CA SER A 161 -0.50 6.44 2.00
C SER A 161 0.65 7.33 2.46
N THR A 162 0.68 7.67 3.75
CA THR A 162 1.77 8.39 4.39
C THR A 162 2.37 7.49 5.46
N THR A 163 3.64 7.14 5.32
CA THR A 163 4.37 6.23 6.20
C THR A 163 5.48 6.97 6.92
N CYS A 164 5.43 6.97 8.25
CA CYS A 164 6.46 7.52 9.12
C CYS A 164 7.12 6.38 9.90
N ARG A 165 8.45 6.44 10.03
CA ARG A 165 9.24 5.38 10.68
C ARG A 165 10.11 5.96 11.78
N TRP A 166 10.17 5.23 12.89
CA TRP A 166 11.04 5.52 14.02
C TRP A 166 11.82 4.28 14.42
N ARG A 167 13.10 4.45 14.79
CA ARG A 167 14.00 3.38 15.23
C ARG A 167 14.89 3.87 16.37
N GLY A 168 15.34 2.93 17.20
CA GLY A 168 16.32 3.20 18.25
C GLY A 168 16.47 2.01 19.20
N ALA A 169 17.06 2.26 20.38
CA ALA A 169 17.35 1.21 21.36
C ALA A 169 16.10 0.43 21.81
N SER A 170 14.95 1.12 21.88
CA SER A 170 13.66 0.54 22.28
C SER A 170 12.98 -0.29 21.16
N GLY A 171 13.58 -0.38 19.98
CA GLY A 171 13.07 -1.12 18.83
C GLY A 171 12.67 -0.23 17.66
N SER A 172 11.54 -0.52 17.04
CA SER A 172 11.06 0.21 15.86
C SER A 172 9.55 0.42 15.89
N VAL A 173 9.12 1.55 15.35
CA VAL A 173 7.71 1.86 15.12
C VAL A 173 7.53 2.35 13.69
N GLU A 174 6.52 1.85 13.01
CA GLU A 174 6.06 2.35 11.72
C GLU A 174 4.58 2.71 11.87
N VAL A 175 4.22 3.91 11.44
CA VAL A 175 2.81 4.30 11.33
C VAL A 175 2.53 4.67 9.89
N ARG A 176 1.56 3.98 9.30
CA ARG A 176 1.04 4.23 7.96
C ARG A 176 -0.39 4.74 8.06
N VAL A 177 -0.61 5.93 7.53
CA VAL A 177 -1.94 6.53 7.38
C VAL A 177 -2.37 6.38 5.93
N VAL A 178 -3.49 5.72 5.71
CA VAL A 178 -4.05 5.47 4.38
C VAL A 178 -5.29 6.33 4.19
N ARG A 179 -5.36 7.04 3.06
CA ARG A 179 -6.51 7.87 2.67
C ARG A 179 -6.99 7.45 1.29
N GLY A 180 -8.26 7.12 1.14
CA GLY A 180 -8.81 6.68 -0.14
C GLY A 180 -10.22 6.12 -0.02
N MET A 181 -10.87 5.88 -1.15
CA MET A 181 -12.16 5.19 -1.20
C MET A 181 -11.97 3.66 -1.15
N GLY A 182 -12.98 2.92 -0.68
CA GLY A 182 -12.96 1.45 -0.65
C GLY A 182 -12.22 0.84 0.55
N LEU A 183 -11.96 1.64 1.59
CA LEU A 183 -11.48 1.12 2.87
C LEU A 183 -12.67 0.60 3.69
N ASP A 184 -13.04 -0.65 3.44
CA ASP A 184 -14.24 -1.28 4.02
C ASP A 184 -14.02 -1.86 5.43
N GLY A 185 -12.77 -1.92 5.87
CA GLY A 185 -12.43 -2.42 7.20
C GLY A 185 -10.93 -2.35 7.49
N PRO A 186 -10.53 -2.56 8.76
CA PRO A 186 -9.12 -2.58 9.14
C PRO A 186 -8.32 -3.68 8.43
N GLU A 187 -8.97 -4.75 8.00
CA GLU A 187 -8.38 -5.85 7.23
C GLU A 187 -7.93 -5.41 5.82
N SER A 188 -8.46 -4.30 5.29
CA SER A 188 -8.04 -3.75 3.99
C SER A 188 -6.70 -2.99 4.05
N LEU A 189 -6.25 -2.60 5.25
CA LEU A 189 -5.08 -1.73 5.43
C LEU A 189 -3.75 -2.48 5.40
N ALA A 190 -3.77 -3.79 5.68
CA ALA A 190 -2.58 -4.61 5.77
C ALA A 190 -2.88 -6.09 5.54
N THR A 191 -1.87 -6.82 5.09
CA THR A 191 -1.87 -8.27 5.22
C THR A 191 -1.52 -8.65 6.65
N PHE A 192 -2.38 -9.44 7.28
CA PHE A 192 -2.15 -9.95 8.64
C PHE A 192 -1.72 -11.41 8.55
N PRO A 193 -0.52 -11.77 9.04
CA PRO A 193 -0.13 -13.16 9.18
C PRO A 193 -0.96 -13.83 10.28
N GLY A 194 -1.33 -15.09 10.07
CA GLY A 194 -2.13 -15.86 11.03
C GLY A 194 -3.59 -15.41 11.11
N VAL A 195 -4.20 -15.60 12.29
CA VAL A 195 -5.59 -15.19 12.56
C VAL A 195 -5.56 -13.84 13.30
N PRO A 196 -6.07 -12.76 12.69
CA PRO A 196 -6.16 -11.46 13.36
C PRO A 196 -7.05 -11.55 14.60
N LYS A 197 -6.62 -10.94 15.69
CA LYS A 197 -7.39 -10.81 16.93
C LYS A 197 -8.18 -9.50 16.90
N PRO A 198 -9.51 -9.53 17.10
CA PRO A 198 -10.30 -8.32 17.27
C PRO A 198 -9.83 -7.52 18.49
N THR A 199 -9.81 -6.19 18.37
CA THR A 199 -9.50 -5.29 19.49
C THR A 199 -10.16 -3.92 19.23
N THR A 200 -9.86 -2.94 20.08
CA THR A 200 -10.32 -1.56 19.90
C THR A 200 -9.17 -0.58 20.09
N VAL A 201 -9.21 0.51 19.33
CA VAL A 201 -8.31 1.67 19.51
C VAL A 201 -9.20 2.90 19.65
N ARG A 202 -9.19 3.53 20.83
CA ARG A 202 -10.02 4.71 21.14
C ARG A 202 -11.51 4.48 20.84
N GLY A 203 -12.03 3.31 21.21
CA GLY A 203 -13.43 2.93 20.96
C GLY A 203 -13.77 2.50 19.53
N ARG A 204 -12.81 2.56 18.59
CA ARG A 204 -13.01 2.12 17.20
C ARG A 204 -12.61 0.66 17.02
N ARG A 205 -13.35 -0.07 16.17
CA ARG A 205 -13.04 -1.46 15.81
C ARG A 205 -11.66 -1.53 15.17
N ALA A 206 -10.81 -2.40 15.71
CA ALA A 206 -9.46 -2.64 15.25
C ALA A 206 -9.19 -4.14 15.12
N VAL A 207 -8.18 -4.49 14.33
CA VAL A 207 -7.61 -5.85 14.30
C VAL A 207 -6.12 -5.80 14.59
N MET A 208 -5.64 -6.79 15.33
CA MET A 208 -4.26 -6.91 15.76
C MET A 208 -3.69 -8.27 15.37
N SER A 209 -2.41 -8.34 15.00
CA SER A 209 -1.71 -9.60 14.81
C SER A 209 -0.25 -9.49 15.25
N ASP A 210 0.32 -10.60 15.67
CA ASP A 210 1.77 -10.74 15.79
C ASP A 210 2.36 -10.90 14.37
N ARG A 211 3.62 -10.52 14.18
CA ARG A 211 4.35 -10.62 12.91
C ARG A 211 5.51 -11.62 13.05
N PRO A 212 5.97 -12.24 11.94
CA PRO A 212 7.07 -13.19 11.98
C PRO A 212 8.41 -12.55 12.38
N ASP A 213 8.58 -11.25 12.21
CA ASP A 213 9.78 -10.47 12.55
C ASP A 213 9.83 -10.07 14.04
N SER A 214 9.18 -10.83 14.92
CA SER A 214 9.01 -10.51 16.35
C SER A 214 8.26 -9.19 16.64
N GLY A 215 7.63 -8.62 15.62
CA GLY A 215 6.80 -7.42 15.74
C GLY A 215 5.34 -7.73 16.05
N ARG A 216 4.56 -6.67 16.27
CA ARG A 216 3.11 -6.70 16.36
C ARG A 216 2.53 -5.54 15.57
N GLN A 217 1.37 -5.74 14.96
CA GLN A 217 0.68 -4.71 14.21
C GLN A 217 -0.78 -4.60 14.62
N VAL A 218 -1.32 -3.37 14.56
CA VAL A 218 -2.75 -3.08 14.77
C VAL A 218 -3.22 -2.13 13.67
N ALA A 219 -4.41 -2.36 13.15
CA ALA A 219 -5.04 -1.48 12.19
C ALA A 219 -6.49 -1.16 12.55
N TRP A 220 -6.93 0.06 12.24
CA TRP A 220 -8.29 0.54 12.43
C TRP A 220 -8.66 1.58 11.38
N LEU A 221 -9.96 1.80 11.17
CA LEU A 221 -10.46 2.94 10.42
C LEU A 221 -10.70 4.10 11.40
N ASP A 222 -10.07 5.24 11.15
CA ASP A 222 -10.33 6.47 11.92
C ASP A 222 -11.71 7.02 11.55
N ARG A 223 -11.98 7.10 10.26
CA ARG A 223 -13.25 7.54 9.70
C ARG A 223 -13.41 6.92 8.30
N PRO A 224 -14.60 6.98 7.68
CA PRO A 224 -14.76 6.51 6.32
C PRO A 224 -13.68 7.08 5.39
N GLY A 225 -12.94 6.20 4.72
CA GLY A 225 -11.86 6.55 3.81
C GLY A 225 -10.53 6.99 4.45
N VAL A 226 -10.37 6.88 5.78
CA VAL A 226 -9.09 7.09 6.47
C VAL A 226 -8.79 5.93 7.41
N GLY A 227 -7.73 5.19 7.11
CA GLY A 227 -7.25 4.08 7.92
C GLY A 227 -5.86 4.32 8.49
N VAL A 228 -5.58 3.63 9.60
CA VAL A 228 -4.28 3.67 10.26
C VAL A 228 -3.79 2.25 10.47
N LEU A 229 -2.52 2.02 10.15
CA LEU A 229 -1.76 0.83 10.49
C LEU A 229 -0.58 1.26 11.35
N VAL A 230 -0.42 0.63 12.51
CA VAL A 230 0.74 0.78 13.37
C VAL A 230 1.44 -0.57 13.47
N VAL A 231 2.75 -0.58 13.23
CA VAL A 231 3.62 -1.74 13.41
C VAL A 231 4.68 -1.38 14.43
N ALA A 232 4.90 -2.24 15.41
CA ALA A 232 5.94 -2.06 16.43
C ALA A 232 6.78 -3.33 16.57
N GLY A 233 8.10 -3.17 16.78
CA GLY A 233 9.05 -4.25 16.99
C GLY A 233 10.00 -3.95 18.16
N GLY A 234 10.72 -4.96 18.64
CA GLY A 234 11.54 -4.86 19.85
C GLY A 234 10.69 -4.60 21.10
N ALA A 235 11.20 -3.84 22.07
CA ALA A 235 10.46 -3.51 23.30
C ALA A 235 9.22 -2.64 23.04
N ALA A 236 9.19 -1.87 21.94
CA ALA A 236 8.02 -1.08 21.55
C ALA A 236 6.78 -1.94 21.23
N ARG A 237 6.97 -3.23 20.90
CA ARG A 237 5.86 -4.15 20.56
C ARG A 237 4.86 -4.30 21.72
N ASP A 238 5.36 -4.28 22.96
CA ASP A 238 4.54 -4.48 24.16
C ASP A 238 3.73 -3.24 24.51
N ARG A 239 4.05 -2.10 23.86
CA ARG A 239 3.35 -0.81 23.98
C ARG A 239 2.52 -0.46 22.74
N LEU A 240 2.26 -1.41 21.84
CA LEU A 240 1.59 -1.15 20.56
C LEU A 240 0.26 -0.40 20.71
N LEU A 241 -0.61 -0.82 21.64
CA LEU A 241 -1.91 -0.17 21.82
C LEU A 241 -1.77 1.27 22.33
N GLN A 242 -0.82 1.52 23.22
CA GLN A 242 -0.53 2.87 23.72
C GLN A 242 0.01 3.78 22.59
N ILE A 243 0.85 3.24 21.70
CA ILE A 243 1.32 3.94 20.49
C ILE A 243 0.14 4.26 19.56
N ALA A 244 -0.74 3.29 19.34
CA ALA A 244 -1.92 3.46 18.49
C ALA A 244 -2.89 4.53 19.04
N GLU A 245 -3.11 4.56 20.35
CA GLU A 245 -3.90 5.60 21.02
C GLU A 245 -3.28 7.00 20.90
N GLY A 246 -1.95 7.07 20.75
CA GLY A 246 -1.21 8.29 20.47
C GLY A 246 -1.42 8.84 19.05
N VAL A 247 -2.10 8.13 18.15
CA VAL A 247 -2.35 8.61 16.78
C VAL A 247 -3.69 9.35 16.70
N ARG A 248 -3.65 10.63 16.25
CA ARG A 248 -4.80 11.55 16.19
C ARG A 248 -4.91 12.22 14.81
N LEU A 249 -5.87 11.78 13.98
CA LEU A 249 -6.06 12.23 12.59
C LEU A 249 -7.31 13.09 12.35
#